data_AF-A0A2S4HGF6-F1
#
_entry.id   AF-A0A2S4HGF6-F1
#
_cell.length_a   1.000
_cell.length_b   1.000
_cell.length_c   1.000
_cell.angle_alpha   90.00
_cell.angle_beta   90.00
_cell.angle_gamma   90.00
#
_symmetry.space_group_name_H-M   'P 1'
#
loop_
_entity.id
_entity.type
_entity.pdbx_description
1 polymer ?
#
loop_
_entity_poly.entity_id
_entity_poly.type
_entity_poly.pdbx_seq_one_letter_code
_entity_poly.pdbx_strand_id
1 'polypeptide(L)'
;MAGVTFSEDVGGDGSTVTDDGNASTGLAQDGHRTRFVPALAQVVAVASWVKTTAQTVLGYKNAAAESEATALTYKNDAANSVIAAGVKVTEASAQADRAEEGATNAEYFAGLAESTNPNAAIRVNPRTITESVGIANGYNGLSAGPIAIGDGVTITIGDNATWSIV
;
A
#
# COMPACT_ATOMS: atom_id res chain seq x y z
N MET A 1 -15.96 18.01 -69.51
CA MET A 1 -14.53 17.63 -69.57
C MET A 1 -14.20 17.01 -68.24
N ALA A 2 -13.74 15.76 -68.23
CA ALA A 2 -13.42 15.04 -67.00
C ALA A 2 -11.91 15.13 -66.75
N GLY A 3 -11.51 15.38 -65.50
CA GLY A 3 -10.12 15.44 -65.11
C GLY A 3 -9.92 14.92 -63.69
N VAL A 4 -8.76 14.33 -63.43
CA VAL A 4 -8.34 13.86 -62.11
C VAL A 4 -7.06 14.58 -61.73
N THR A 5 -7.06 15.17 -60.54
CA THR A 5 -5.87 15.80 -59.95
C THR A 5 -5.35 14.92 -58.81
N PHE A 6 -4.07 14.58 -58.85
CA PHE A 6 -3.42 13.79 -57.80
C PHE A 6 -2.91 14.71 -56.69
N SER A 7 -3.66 14.84 -55.59
CA SER A 7 -3.28 15.74 -54.50
C SER A 7 -2.01 15.29 -53.78
N GLU A 8 -1.13 16.25 -53.48
CA GLU A 8 0.10 16.03 -52.69
C GLU A 8 -0.21 15.61 -51.25
N ASP A 9 -1.36 16.02 -50.69
CA ASP A 9 -1.78 15.70 -49.31
C ASP A 9 -1.94 14.18 -49.07
N VAL A 10 -2.19 13.42 -50.14
CA VAL A 10 -2.38 11.95 -50.09
C VAL A 10 -1.29 11.21 -50.87
N GLY A 11 -0.14 11.86 -51.11
CA GLY A 11 1.02 11.23 -51.75
C GLY A 11 1.02 11.24 -53.27
N GLY A 12 0.16 12.06 -53.91
CA GLY A 12 0.27 12.40 -55.33
C GLY A 12 1.32 13.49 -55.59
N ASP A 13 1.43 13.94 -56.84
CA ASP A 13 2.42 14.92 -57.31
C ASP A 13 1.83 16.27 -57.75
N GLY A 14 0.55 16.52 -57.48
CA GLY A 14 -0.18 17.72 -57.90
C GLY A 14 -0.61 17.71 -59.38
N SER A 15 -0.23 16.69 -60.16
CA SER A 15 -0.54 16.66 -61.59
C SER A 15 -2.02 16.47 -61.86
N THR A 16 -2.50 17.07 -62.96
CA THR A 16 -3.88 16.90 -63.44
C THR A 16 -3.88 16.22 -64.80
N VAL A 17 -4.68 15.16 -64.92
CA VAL A 17 -4.87 14.40 -66.16
C VAL A 17 -6.29 14.62 -66.66
N THR A 18 -6.43 15.08 -67.90
CA THR A 18 -7.71 15.40 -68.54
C THR A 18 -7.95 14.54 -69.79
N ASP A 19 -9.22 14.42 -70.21
CA ASP A 19 -9.63 13.65 -71.40
C ASP A 19 -9.55 14.45 -72.72
N ASP A 20 -9.06 15.69 -72.69
CA ASP A 20 -9.03 16.61 -73.83
C ASP A 20 -7.71 16.56 -74.62
N GLY A 21 -7.59 17.46 -75.61
CA GLY A 21 -6.40 17.63 -76.44
C GLY A 21 -5.37 18.61 -75.88
N ASN A 22 -5.45 18.96 -74.59
CA ASN A 22 -4.49 19.89 -73.99
C ASN A 22 -3.08 19.27 -73.99
N ALA A 23 -2.11 20.00 -74.55
CA ALA A 23 -0.74 19.54 -74.68
C ALA A 23 -0.03 19.28 -73.33
N SER A 24 -0.50 19.85 -72.21
CA SER A 24 0.11 19.69 -70.87
C SER A 24 -0.66 18.73 -69.94
N THR A 25 -1.97 18.58 -70.09
CA THR A 25 -2.82 17.76 -69.20
C THR A 25 -3.60 16.64 -69.90
N GLY A 26 -3.82 16.74 -71.21
CA GLY A 26 -4.76 15.91 -71.97
C GLY A 26 -4.20 14.55 -72.41
N LEU A 27 -5.10 13.56 -72.52
CA LEU A 27 -4.83 12.21 -73.04
C LEU A 27 -5.11 12.07 -74.55
N ALA A 28 -5.86 12.99 -75.16
CA ALA A 28 -6.07 13.01 -76.61
C ALA A 28 -4.83 13.53 -77.36
N GLN A 29 -4.85 13.50 -78.70
CA GLN A 29 -3.73 13.94 -79.56
C GLN A 29 -2.37 13.33 -79.12
N ASP A 30 -2.31 12.01 -79.03
CA ASP A 30 -1.13 11.24 -78.58
C ASP A 30 -0.66 11.48 -77.13
N GLY A 31 -1.34 12.33 -76.34
CA GLY A 31 -1.03 12.58 -74.93
C GLY A 31 -1.07 11.33 -74.05
N HIS A 32 -1.90 10.34 -74.38
CA HIS A 32 -1.93 9.04 -73.70
C HIS A 32 -0.58 8.29 -73.76
N ARG A 33 0.23 8.48 -74.81
CA ARG A 33 1.54 7.83 -74.95
C ARG A 33 2.56 8.35 -73.94
N THR A 34 2.39 9.59 -73.49
CA THR A 34 3.32 10.26 -72.57
C THR A 34 2.79 10.33 -71.14
N ARG A 35 1.46 10.34 -70.94
CA ARG A 35 0.85 10.60 -69.62
C ARG A 35 0.16 9.42 -68.97
N PHE A 36 -0.23 8.39 -69.73
CA PHE A 36 -0.99 7.29 -69.14
C PHE A 36 -0.20 6.51 -68.10
N VAL A 37 1.07 6.18 -68.40
CA VAL A 37 1.94 5.46 -67.45
C VAL A 37 2.28 6.32 -66.22
N PRO A 38 2.65 7.61 -66.34
CA PRO A 38 2.77 8.51 -65.18
C PRO A 38 1.50 8.59 -64.33
N ALA A 39 0.31 8.65 -64.94
CA ALA A 39 -0.95 8.67 -64.20
C ALA A 39 -1.15 7.39 -63.37
N LEU A 40 -0.83 6.22 -63.93
CA LEU A 40 -0.87 4.95 -63.18
C LEU A 40 0.15 4.92 -62.04
N ALA A 41 1.34 5.49 -62.24
CA ALA A 41 2.34 5.61 -61.18
C ALA A 41 1.82 6.46 -60.00
N GLN A 42 1.07 7.55 -60.29
CA GLN A 42 0.45 8.36 -59.25
C GLN A 42 -0.63 7.61 -58.46
N VAL A 43 -1.42 6.76 -59.11
CA VAL A 43 -2.38 5.88 -58.40
C VAL A 43 -1.66 4.97 -57.40
N VAL A 44 -0.50 4.40 -57.79
CA VAL A 44 0.31 3.56 -56.89
C VAL A 44 0.94 4.38 -55.76
N ALA A 45 1.37 5.61 -56.02
CA ALA A 45 1.93 6.50 -55.01
C ALA A 45 0.91 6.80 -53.90
N VAL A 46 -0.33 7.12 -54.28
CA VAL A 46 -1.44 7.33 -53.33
C VAL A 46 -1.75 6.05 -52.55
N ALA A 47 -1.77 4.88 -53.20
CA ALA A 47 -2.00 3.61 -52.51
C ALA A 47 -0.90 3.30 -51.47
N SER A 48 0.36 3.61 -51.79
CA SER A 48 1.50 3.48 -50.86
C SER A 48 1.36 4.41 -49.66
N TRP A 49 0.93 5.65 -49.89
CA TRP A 49 0.64 6.60 -48.83
C TRP A 49 -0.45 6.09 -47.90
N VAL A 50 -1.58 5.61 -48.45
CA VAL A 50 -2.69 5.06 -47.65
C VAL A 50 -2.23 3.90 -46.80
N LYS A 51 -1.43 2.98 -47.36
CA LYS A 51 -0.86 1.85 -46.61
C LYS A 51 0.00 2.33 -45.44
N THR A 52 0.87 3.30 -45.68
CA THR A 52 1.78 3.84 -44.65
C THR A 52 0.99 4.52 -43.54
N THR A 53 0.05 5.40 -43.89
CA THR A 53 -0.84 6.08 -42.94
C THR A 53 -1.65 5.09 -42.12
N ALA A 54 -2.19 4.04 -42.74
CA ALA A 54 -2.92 2.98 -42.03
C ALA A 54 -2.03 2.24 -41.02
N GLN A 55 -0.76 1.97 -41.36
CA GLN A 55 0.20 1.37 -40.43
C GLN A 55 0.47 2.29 -39.23
N THR A 56 0.60 3.60 -39.44
CA THR A 56 0.75 4.58 -38.35
C THR A 56 -0.47 4.57 -37.42
N VAL A 57 -1.68 4.55 -37.99
CA VAL A 57 -2.93 4.48 -37.21
C VAL A 57 -3.02 3.20 -36.37
N LEU A 58 -2.61 2.05 -36.93
CA LEU A 58 -2.50 0.80 -36.16
C LEU A 58 -1.49 0.92 -35.01
N GLY A 59 -0.37 1.62 -35.24
CA GLY A 59 0.60 1.94 -34.19
C GLY A 59 -0.01 2.75 -33.05
N TYR A 60 -0.78 3.81 -33.36
CA TYR A 60 -1.48 4.60 -32.34
C TYR A 60 -2.50 3.78 -31.54
N LYS A 61 -3.21 2.87 -32.19
CA LYS A 61 -4.13 1.94 -31.50
C LYS A 61 -3.38 1.08 -30.48
N ASN A 62 -2.21 0.54 -30.84
CA ASN A 62 -1.42 -0.28 -29.93
C ASN A 62 -0.87 0.54 -28.75
N ALA A 63 -0.32 1.73 -29.04
CA ALA A 63 0.18 2.65 -28.00
C ALA A 63 -0.92 3.08 -27.01
N ALA A 64 -2.15 3.27 -27.51
CA ALA A 64 -3.31 3.56 -26.67
C ALA A 64 -3.65 2.38 -25.74
N ALA A 65 -3.64 1.14 -26.25
CA ALA A 65 -3.88 -0.06 -25.44
C ALA A 65 -2.79 -0.28 -24.38
N GLU A 66 -1.52 -0.01 -24.72
CA GLU A 66 -0.40 -0.05 -23.76
C GLU A 66 -0.54 1.03 -22.66
N SER A 67 -1.00 2.22 -23.05
CA SER A 67 -1.27 3.31 -22.10
C SER A 67 -2.40 2.95 -21.13
N GLU A 68 -3.46 2.30 -21.61
CA GLU A 68 -4.55 1.77 -20.77
C GLU A 68 -4.04 0.72 -19.77
N ALA A 69 -3.25 -0.24 -20.23
CA ALA A 69 -2.67 -1.26 -19.37
C ALA A 69 -1.78 -0.66 -18.27
N THR A 70 -0.97 0.34 -18.63
CA THR A 70 -0.11 1.08 -17.69
C THR A 70 -0.94 1.83 -16.65
N ALA A 71 -2.01 2.50 -17.07
CA ALA A 71 -2.92 3.19 -16.16
C ALA A 71 -3.59 2.23 -15.17
N LEU A 72 -3.95 1.02 -15.60
CA LEU A 72 -4.50 -0.02 -14.72
C LEU A 72 -3.49 -0.46 -13.66
N THR A 73 -2.22 -0.64 -14.03
CA THR A 73 -1.14 -0.96 -13.08
C THR A 73 -1.00 0.14 -12.03
N TYR A 74 -0.90 1.41 -12.45
CA TYR A 74 -0.80 2.53 -11.50
C TYR A 74 -1.98 2.62 -10.54
N LYS A 75 -3.20 2.35 -11.03
CA LYS A 75 -4.39 2.27 -10.18
C LYS A 75 -4.26 1.17 -9.11
N ASN A 76 -3.78 -0.01 -9.49
CA ASN A 76 -3.61 -1.12 -8.56
C ASN A 76 -2.50 -0.86 -7.54
N ASP A 77 -1.38 -0.29 -7.96
CA ASP A 77 -0.27 0.06 -7.07
C ASP A 77 -0.68 1.13 -6.04
N ALA A 78 -1.49 2.11 -6.47
CA ALA A 78 -2.06 3.10 -5.57
C ALA A 78 -2.99 2.45 -4.53
N ALA A 79 -3.86 1.51 -4.95
CA ALA A 79 -4.73 0.78 -4.04
C ALA A 79 -3.93 -0.05 -3.02
N ASN A 80 -2.88 -0.75 -3.48
CA ASN A 80 -1.98 -1.52 -2.61
C ASN A 80 -1.25 -0.61 -1.61
N SER A 81 -0.84 0.58 -2.03
CA SER A 81 -0.18 1.56 -1.15
C SER A 81 -1.11 2.04 -0.03
N VAL A 82 -2.40 2.25 -0.33
CA VAL A 82 -3.41 2.60 0.67
C VAL A 82 -3.62 1.47 1.68
N ILE A 83 -3.71 0.21 1.20
CA ILE A 83 -3.84 -0.96 2.07
C ILE A 83 -2.62 -1.08 3.00
N ALA A 84 -1.41 -0.95 2.45
CA ALA A 84 -0.17 -1.00 3.22
C ALA A 84 -0.11 0.09 4.30
N ALA A 85 -0.55 1.31 3.98
CA ALA A 85 -0.66 2.39 4.96
C ALA A 85 -1.66 2.05 6.07
N GLY A 86 -2.83 1.47 5.73
CA GLY A 86 -3.81 1.01 6.70
C GLY A 86 -3.26 -0.05 7.66
N VAL A 87 -2.49 -1.02 7.14
CA VAL A 87 -1.80 -2.01 7.98
C VAL A 87 -0.83 -1.35 8.94
N LYS A 88 -0.06 -0.35 8.49
CA LYS A 88 0.89 0.37 9.35
C LYS A 88 0.21 1.14 10.47
N VAL A 89 -0.98 1.68 10.24
CA VAL A 89 -1.79 2.31 11.30
C VAL A 89 -2.18 1.28 12.35
N THR A 90 -2.70 0.11 11.95
CA THR A 90 -3.08 -0.96 12.88
C THR A 90 -1.88 -1.47 13.68
N GLU A 91 -0.73 -1.68 13.03
CA GLU A 91 0.52 -2.08 13.70
C GLU A 91 0.96 -1.04 14.74
N ALA A 92 0.86 0.24 14.41
CA ALA A 92 1.22 1.33 15.31
C ALA A 92 0.29 1.37 16.55
N SER A 93 -1.03 1.21 16.35
CA SER A 93 -2.00 1.11 17.46
C SER A 93 -1.69 -0.07 18.37
N ALA A 94 -1.48 -1.26 17.81
CA ALA A 94 -1.14 -2.44 18.61
C ALA A 94 0.19 -2.28 19.37
N GLN A 95 1.14 -1.53 18.81
CA GLN A 95 2.39 -1.21 19.49
C GLN A 95 2.19 -0.23 20.65
N ALA A 96 1.27 0.73 20.51
CA ALA A 96 0.90 1.64 21.60
C ALA A 96 0.23 0.87 22.75
N ASP A 97 -0.71 -0.02 22.45
CA ASP A 97 -1.40 -0.85 23.46
C ASP A 97 -0.41 -1.71 24.25
N ARG A 98 0.54 -2.36 23.56
CA ARG A 98 1.60 -3.15 24.22
C ARG A 98 2.53 -2.31 25.09
N ALA A 99 2.77 -1.06 24.71
CA ALA A 99 3.59 -0.14 25.52
C ALA A 99 2.86 0.29 26.80
N GLU A 100 1.56 0.55 26.72
CA GLU A 100 0.70 0.88 27.87
C GLU A 100 0.60 -0.31 28.85
N GLU A 101 0.38 -1.51 28.32
CA GLU A 101 0.38 -2.74 29.13
C GLU A 101 1.75 -2.96 29.80
N GLY A 102 2.84 -2.76 29.06
CA GLY A 102 4.20 -2.84 29.60
C GLY A 102 4.46 -1.85 30.73
N ALA A 103 3.97 -0.62 30.61
CA ALA A 103 4.07 0.40 31.67
C ALA A 103 3.28 0.01 32.91
N THR A 104 2.03 -0.44 32.74
CA THR A 104 1.17 -0.91 33.84
C THR A 104 1.80 -2.08 34.59
N ASN A 105 2.33 -3.06 33.86
CA ASN A 105 3.02 -4.20 34.45
C ASN A 105 4.28 -3.78 35.22
N ALA A 106 5.06 -2.84 34.67
CA ALA A 106 6.25 -2.32 35.34
C ALA A 106 5.90 -1.62 36.67
N GLU A 107 4.83 -0.81 36.70
CA GLU A 107 4.32 -0.18 37.92
C GLU A 107 3.87 -1.21 38.95
N TYR A 108 3.13 -2.24 38.53
CA TYR A 108 2.69 -3.32 39.40
C TYR A 108 3.87 -4.08 40.03
N PHE A 109 4.86 -4.49 39.22
CA PHE A 109 6.03 -5.20 39.72
C PHE A 109 6.92 -4.33 40.61
N ALA A 110 7.05 -3.03 40.32
CA ALA A 110 7.76 -2.09 41.19
C ALA A 110 7.08 -1.98 42.56
N GLY A 111 5.75 -1.90 42.60
CA GLY A 111 4.98 -1.89 43.85
C GLY A 111 5.14 -3.19 44.65
N LEU A 112 5.14 -4.34 43.98
CA LEU A 112 5.33 -5.64 44.63
C LEU A 112 6.76 -5.81 45.18
N ALA A 113 7.77 -5.33 44.45
CA ALA A 113 9.16 -5.33 44.89
C ALA A 113 9.34 -4.47 46.15
N GLU A 114 8.73 -3.28 46.21
CA GLU A 114 8.80 -2.42 47.40
C GLU A 114 8.11 -3.06 48.61
N SER A 115 6.96 -3.71 48.41
CA SER A 115 6.25 -4.41 49.50
C SER A 115 7.03 -5.58 50.10
N THR A 116 7.97 -6.17 49.35
CA THR A 116 8.75 -7.34 49.78
C THR A 116 10.19 -6.99 50.19
N ASN A 117 10.59 -5.72 50.05
CA ASN A 117 11.94 -5.27 50.34
C ASN A 117 12.24 -5.29 51.86
N PRO A 118 13.18 -6.13 52.35
CA PRO A 118 13.52 -6.21 53.77
C PRO A 118 14.18 -4.94 54.31
N ASN A 119 14.69 -4.07 53.43
CA ASN A 119 15.31 -2.79 53.76
C ASN A 119 14.37 -1.59 53.53
N ALA A 120 13.08 -1.81 53.24
CA ALA A 120 12.12 -0.72 53.06
C ALA A 120 12.00 0.14 54.33
N ALA A 121 11.94 1.46 54.17
CA ALA A 121 11.83 2.40 55.30
C ALA A 121 10.51 2.25 56.07
N ILE A 122 9.43 1.83 55.39
CA ILE A 122 8.12 1.53 55.97
C ILE A 122 7.68 0.16 55.48
N ARG A 123 7.37 -0.75 56.41
CA ARG A 123 6.76 -2.05 56.09
C ARG A 123 5.25 -1.97 56.36
N VAL A 124 4.46 -2.29 55.35
CA VAL A 124 2.98 -2.32 55.45
C VAL A 124 2.49 -3.76 55.68
N ASN A 125 1.51 -3.93 56.58
CA ASN A 125 0.79 -5.18 56.77
C ASN A 125 -0.71 -4.99 56.50
N PRO A 126 -1.43 -6.03 56.05
CA PRO A 126 -2.88 -5.96 55.92
C PRO A 126 -3.54 -5.80 57.30
N ARG A 127 -4.75 -5.23 57.31
CA ARG A 127 -5.59 -5.15 58.52
C ARG A 127 -6.37 -6.43 58.80
N THR A 128 -6.48 -7.30 57.80
CA THR A 128 -7.15 -8.61 57.90
C THR A 128 -6.32 -9.64 57.17
N ILE A 129 -5.96 -10.72 57.86
CA ILE A 129 -5.30 -11.87 57.25
C ILE A 129 -6.39 -12.77 56.67
N THR A 130 -6.39 -12.93 55.35
CA THR A 130 -7.40 -13.72 54.61
C THR A 130 -6.92 -15.10 54.18
N GLU A 131 -5.66 -15.43 54.43
CA GLU A 131 -5.03 -16.71 54.07
C GLU A 131 -4.23 -17.26 55.25
N SER A 132 -4.18 -18.59 55.42
CA SER A 132 -3.41 -19.21 56.50
C SER A 132 -1.91 -18.99 56.30
N VAL A 133 -1.23 -18.52 57.35
CA VAL A 133 0.20 -18.17 57.30
C VAL A 133 0.96 -18.93 58.39
N GLY A 134 2.12 -19.47 58.02
CA GLY A 134 3.05 -20.10 58.96
C GLY A 134 4.29 -19.23 59.19
N ILE A 135 4.66 -19.03 60.45
CA ILE A 135 5.99 -18.54 60.82
C ILE A 135 6.88 -19.75 61.04
N ALA A 136 7.90 -19.90 60.20
CA ALA A 136 8.81 -21.04 60.27
C ALA A 136 9.60 -21.07 61.59
N ASN A 137 10.07 -22.26 61.96
CA ASN A 137 10.86 -22.49 63.17
C ASN A 137 12.06 -21.54 63.23
N GLY A 138 12.28 -20.92 64.40
CA GLY A 138 13.40 -19.99 64.62
C GLY A 138 13.26 -18.60 63.99
N TYR A 139 12.11 -18.23 63.41
CA TYR A 139 11.85 -16.90 62.86
C TYR A 139 10.90 -16.07 63.73
N ASN A 140 11.01 -14.74 63.62
CA ASN A 140 10.09 -13.79 64.27
C ASN A 140 9.23 -13.07 63.22
N GLY A 141 7.93 -13.02 63.44
CA GLY A 141 6.99 -12.21 62.69
C GLY A 141 6.64 -10.91 63.42
N LEU A 142 6.32 -9.87 62.66
CA LEU A 142 5.88 -8.57 63.17
C LEU A 142 4.66 -8.09 62.37
N SER A 143 3.66 -7.55 63.04
CA SER A 143 2.56 -6.79 62.44
C SER A 143 2.28 -5.53 63.24
N ALA A 144 1.74 -4.49 62.60
CA ALA A 144 1.38 -3.24 63.25
C ALA A 144 -0.14 -3.02 63.26
N GLY A 145 -0.64 -2.52 64.39
CA GLY A 145 -2.03 -2.13 64.63
C GLY A 145 -2.99 -3.29 64.92
N PRO A 146 -4.28 -2.99 65.14
CA PRO A 146 -5.30 -4.02 65.26
C PRO A 146 -5.34 -4.86 63.99
N ILE A 147 -5.17 -6.16 64.13
CA ILE A 147 -5.19 -7.12 63.03
C ILE A 147 -6.29 -8.14 63.27
N ALA A 148 -7.11 -8.36 62.24
CA ALA A 148 -8.15 -9.38 62.25
C ALA A 148 -7.68 -10.64 61.53
N ILE A 149 -8.13 -11.79 61.98
CA ILE A 149 -7.96 -13.08 61.30
C ILE A 149 -9.28 -13.43 60.64
N GLY A 150 -9.27 -13.70 59.33
CA GLY A 150 -10.46 -14.10 58.58
C GLY A 150 -11.03 -15.43 59.06
N ASP A 151 -12.30 -15.68 58.76
CA ASP A 151 -12.93 -16.96 59.12
C ASP A 151 -12.24 -18.13 58.38
N GLY A 152 -12.01 -19.23 59.10
CA GLY A 152 -11.25 -20.38 58.59
C GLY A 152 -9.74 -20.17 58.38
N VAL A 153 -9.19 -19.00 58.72
CA VAL A 153 -7.76 -18.70 58.60
C VAL A 153 -7.01 -19.12 59.87
N THR A 154 -5.91 -19.84 59.70
CA THR A 154 -5.05 -20.28 60.81
C THR A 154 -3.67 -19.63 60.72
N ILE A 155 -3.18 -19.10 61.85
CA ILE A 155 -1.80 -18.64 61.98
C ILE A 155 -1.01 -19.70 62.75
N THR A 156 -0.05 -20.33 62.08
CA THR A 156 0.80 -21.36 62.68
C THR A 156 2.11 -20.72 63.11
N ILE A 157 2.42 -20.81 64.41
CA ILE A 157 3.70 -20.37 64.96
C ILE A 157 4.57 -21.61 65.15
N GLY A 158 5.69 -21.69 64.43
CA GLY A 158 6.64 -22.80 64.54
C GLY A 158 7.35 -22.87 65.88
N ASP A 159 8.11 -23.94 66.08
CA ASP A 159 8.92 -24.12 67.29
C ASP A 159 9.98 -23.02 67.39
N ASN A 160 10.15 -22.46 68.59
CA ASN A 160 11.07 -21.35 68.84
C ASN A 160 10.85 -20.14 67.91
N ALA A 161 9.62 -19.91 67.46
CA ALA A 161 9.20 -18.74 66.69
C ALA A 161 8.33 -17.82 67.56
N THR A 162 8.27 -16.53 67.19
CA THR A 162 7.36 -15.57 67.83
C THR A 162 6.62 -14.72 66.81
N TRP A 163 5.43 -14.27 67.16
CA TRP A 163 4.71 -13.23 66.42
C TRP A 163 4.39 -12.09 67.37
N SER A 164 4.80 -10.87 67.00
CA SER A 164 4.52 -9.67 67.77
C SER A 164 3.61 -8.73 66.98
N ILE A 165 2.61 -8.18 67.65
CA ILE A 165 1.72 -7.15 67.10
C ILE A 165 1.96 -5.87 67.92
N VAL A 166 2.39 -4.80 67.26
CA VAL A 166 2.77 -3.52 67.86
C VAL A 166 1.81 -2.39 67.53
#